data_AF-A0A7W5QPW0-F1
#
_entry.id   AF-A0A7W5QPW0-F1
#
_cell.length_a   1.000
_cell.length_b   1.000
_cell.length_c   1.000
_cell.angle_alpha   90.00
_cell.angle_beta   90.00
_cell.angle_gamma   90.00
#
_symmetry.space_group_name_H-M   'P 1'
#
loop_
_entity.id
_entity.type
_entity.pdbx_description
1 polymer ?
#
loop_
_entity_poly.entity_id
_entity_poly.type
_entity_poly.pdbx_seq_one_letter_code
_entity_poly.pdbx_strand_id
1 'polypeptide(L)'
;MAQAFPKPTKPMGEAWFMAPEREMYPQLFGDITKLQDDAVTKPLEEIASGLSSFGLLAEWVEWYHYLLPQLIVRRWKTTFYQPAETLFTAFMIQHPFVGGTPPYPDFYVDALHTLGRYVMSPIFWPAGKLDAVNCLSKWTGPNGVAGWSWAGSLLSASLFFSARYLPASDVESWFQSAVSISDRLWQLQIMTWLNGAYPILTGEIDQPSDFPEFGPLGGGWDWSHAINGGSAGVPFLPPENCKAIVEVARDLKVEALIEEIWTDPTMSGIAAEAAGIPAYFLELYRT
;
A
#
# COMPACT_ATOMS: atom_id res chain seq x y z
N MET A 1 18.83 -4.67 -6.04
CA MET A 1 18.57 -4.25 -4.65
C MET A 1 19.40 -4.97 -3.56
N ALA A 2 19.25 -6.28 -3.29
CA ALA A 2 19.91 -6.94 -2.13
C ALA A 2 21.44 -6.78 -2.06
N GLN A 3 22.15 -6.79 -3.20
CA GLN A 3 23.60 -6.62 -3.25
C GLN A 3 24.06 -5.20 -2.87
N ALA A 4 23.19 -4.18 -3.03
CA ALA A 4 23.52 -2.80 -2.73
C ALA A 4 23.39 -2.47 -1.23
N PHE A 5 22.70 -3.32 -0.46
CA PHE A 5 22.36 -3.07 0.94
C PHE A 5 22.83 -4.24 1.82
N PRO A 6 24.10 -4.23 2.28
CA PRO A 6 24.61 -5.26 3.16
C PRO A 6 23.93 -5.22 4.53
N LYS A 7 24.01 -6.34 5.26
CA LYS A 7 23.51 -6.43 6.65
C LYS A 7 24.23 -5.38 7.53
N PRO A 8 23.48 -4.55 8.29
CA PRO A 8 24.08 -3.61 9.23
C PRO A 8 24.92 -4.33 10.30
N THR A 9 25.94 -3.66 10.84
CA THR A 9 26.85 -4.27 11.84
C THR A 9 26.42 -4.03 13.29
N LYS A 10 25.43 -3.17 13.52
CA LYS A 10 24.90 -2.82 14.85
C LYS A 10 23.42 -3.24 14.94
N PRO A 11 22.95 -3.72 16.11
CA PRO A 11 21.55 -4.07 16.28
C PRO A 11 20.68 -2.82 16.09
N MET A 12 19.49 -3.03 15.53
CA MET A 12 18.45 -2.03 15.52
C MET A 12 17.84 -1.90 16.92
N GLY A 13 17.45 -0.72 17.34
CA GLY A 13 16.64 -0.48 18.53
C GLY A 13 15.26 0.09 18.22
N GLU A 14 14.37 0.04 19.21
CA GLU A 14 13.02 0.60 19.13
C GLU A 14 13.03 2.12 18.97
N ALA A 15 11.97 2.69 18.39
CA ALA A 15 11.82 4.13 18.25
C ALA A 15 11.37 4.78 19.56
N TRP A 16 10.44 4.14 20.26
CA TRP A 16 9.83 4.68 21.47
C TRP A 16 10.25 3.88 22.70
N PHE A 17 11.03 4.49 23.59
CA PHE A 17 11.43 3.87 24.84
C PHE A 17 11.24 4.86 26.01
N MET A 18 10.51 4.43 27.03
CA MET A 18 10.43 5.13 28.32
C MET A 18 11.23 4.41 29.42
N ALA A 19 11.86 3.30 29.06
CA ALA A 19 12.73 2.53 29.95
C ALA A 19 14.14 3.15 30.02
N PRO A 20 14.93 2.84 31.06
CA PRO A 20 16.33 3.28 31.15
C PRO A 20 17.22 2.75 30.01
N GLU A 21 16.86 1.61 29.44
CA GLU A 21 17.54 0.96 28.32
C GLU A 21 16.56 0.77 27.17
N ARG A 22 17.02 1.09 25.96
CA ARG A 22 16.27 0.93 24.70
C ARG A 22 16.20 -0.56 24.32
N GLU A 23 15.03 -1.10 24.01
CA GLU A 23 14.90 -2.45 23.46
C GLU A 23 15.69 -2.54 22.15
N MET A 24 16.50 -3.59 22.02
CA MET A 24 17.27 -3.90 20.82
C MET A 24 16.72 -5.17 20.17
N TYR A 25 16.88 -5.28 18.84
CA TYR A 25 16.37 -6.38 18.01
C TYR A 25 17.50 -7.30 17.50
N PRO A 26 18.23 -8.02 18.39
CA PRO A 26 19.38 -8.85 17.98
C PRO A 26 18.98 -10.03 17.07
N GLN A 27 17.72 -10.46 17.08
CA GLN A 27 17.23 -11.53 16.22
C GLN A 27 17.39 -11.20 14.72
N LEU A 28 17.44 -9.93 14.35
CA LEU A 28 17.64 -9.49 12.97
C LEU A 28 19.03 -9.85 12.41
N PHE A 29 20.00 -10.15 13.27
CA PHE A 29 21.29 -10.69 12.84
C PHE A 29 21.21 -12.14 12.35
N GLY A 30 20.13 -12.86 12.69
CA GLY A 30 19.88 -14.22 12.25
C GLY A 30 19.52 -14.33 10.76
N ASP A 31 18.87 -15.45 10.44
CA ASP A 31 18.30 -15.70 9.13
C ASP A 31 16.88 -15.12 9.07
N ILE A 32 16.75 -13.95 8.44
CA ILE A 32 15.48 -13.20 8.30
C ILE A 32 14.37 -14.07 7.71
N THR A 33 14.71 -14.98 6.80
CA THR A 33 13.72 -15.84 6.12
C THR A 33 13.08 -16.87 7.06
N LYS A 34 13.75 -17.20 8.18
CA LYS A 34 13.29 -18.19 9.17
C LYS A 34 12.62 -17.58 10.39
N LEU A 35 12.70 -16.26 10.57
CA LEU A 35 12.02 -15.59 11.67
C LEU A 35 10.49 -15.74 11.52
N GLN A 36 9.78 -15.74 12.65
CA GLN A 36 8.31 -15.62 12.63
C GLN A 36 7.91 -14.20 12.20
N ASP A 37 6.69 -14.04 11.69
CA ASP A 37 6.22 -12.76 11.15
C ASP A 37 6.35 -11.63 12.18
N ASP A 38 5.83 -11.80 13.39
CA ASP A 38 5.90 -10.79 14.46
C ASP A 38 7.34 -10.33 14.81
N ALA A 39 8.31 -11.25 14.70
CA ALA A 39 9.72 -10.97 15.00
C ALA A 39 10.38 -10.05 13.95
N VAL A 40 9.69 -9.80 12.84
CA VAL A 40 10.10 -8.93 11.75
C VAL A 40 9.15 -7.74 11.61
N THR A 41 7.84 -7.95 11.76
CA THR A 41 6.83 -6.89 11.68
C THR A 41 7.07 -5.82 12.73
N LYS A 42 7.28 -6.19 14.01
CA LYS A 42 7.55 -5.21 15.08
C LYS A 42 8.76 -4.32 14.74
N PRO A 43 9.93 -4.86 14.32
CA PRO A 43 11.01 -4.03 13.80
C PRO A 43 10.65 -3.09 12.64
N LEU A 44 9.83 -3.54 11.68
CA LEU A 44 9.41 -2.68 10.56
C LEU A 44 8.51 -1.53 11.03
N GLU A 45 7.63 -1.80 12.00
CA GLU A 45 6.78 -0.79 12.62
C GLU A 45 7.61 0.26 13.36
N GLU A 46 8.63 -0.17 14.13
CA GLU A 46 9.58 0.74 14.77
C GLU A 46 10.35 1.59 13.76
N ILE A 47 10.76 1.01 12.63
CA ILE A 47 11.38 1.75 11.53
C ILE A 47 10.39 2.82 11.01
N ALA A 48 9.17 2.44 10.63
CA ALA A 48 8.20 3.38 10.07
C ALA A 48 7.85 4.51 11.06
N SER A 49 7.55 4.15 12.31
CA SER A 49 7.27 5.06 13.41
C SER A 49 8.44 5.99 13.70
N GLY A 50 9.65 5.42 13.82
CA GLY A 50 10.87 6.14 14.13
C GLY A 50 11.25 7.14 13.05
N LEU A 51 11.18 6.74 11.78
CA LEU A 51 11.45 7.61 10.65
C LEU A 51 10.46 8.78 10.56
N SER A 52 9.18 8.52 10.83
CA SER A 52 8.13 9.53 10.84
C SER A 52 8.30 10.53 11.99
N SER A 53 8.58 10.03 13.20
CA SER A 53 8.57 10.82 14.43
C SER A 53 9.90 11.51 14.76
N PHE A 54 11.03 10.87 14.41
CA PHE A 54 12.37 11.34 14.79
C PHE A 54 13.28 11.62 13.58
N GLY A 55 12.77 11.43 12.36
CA GLY A 55 13.48 11.67 11.11
C GLY A 55 14.39 10.52 10.68
N LEU A 56 15.18 10.75 9.62
CA LEU A 56 15.99 9.74 8.94
C LEU A 56 17.27 9.37 9.70
N LEU A 57 17.15 8.68 10.83
CA LEU A 57 18.31 8.12 11.52
C LEU A 57 18.94 6.98 10.70
N ALA A 58 20.27 7.04 10.55
CA ALA A 58 21.03 6.10 9.72
C ALA A 58 20.76 4.63 10.09
N GLU A 59 20.61 4.33 11.38
CA GLU A 59 20.30 2.98 11.88
C GLU A 59 19.04 2.39 11.23
N TRP A 60 17.91 3.12 11.24
CA TRP A 60 16.66 2.63 10.67
C TRP A 60 16.69 2.59 9.14
N VAL A 61 17.34 3.56 8.52
CA VAL A 61 17.54 3.59 7.06
C VAL A 61 18.34 2.38 6.59
N GLU A 62 19.46 2.08 7.26
CA GLU A 62 20.30 0.91 6.95
C GLU A 62 19.55 -0.40 7.15
N TRP A 63 18.84 -0.56 8.27
CA TRP A 63 18.05 -1.76 8.53
C TRP A 63 16.90 -1.94 7.55
N TYR A 64 16.18 -0.87 7.21
CA TYR A 64 15.12 -0.92 6.22
C TYR A 64 15.63 -1.40 4.86
N HIS A 65 16.71 -0.76 4.37
CA HIS A 65 17.32 -1.10 3.09
C HIS A 65 17.79 -2.55 3.02
N TYR A 66 18.32 -3.09 4.13
CA TYR A 66 18.66 -4.51 4.22
C TYR A 66 17.41 -5.40 4.21
N LEU A 67 16.38 -5.06 5.00
CA LEU A 67 15.19 -5.89 5.18
C LEU A 67 14.29 -5.94 3.95
N LEU A 68 14.07 -4.81 3.25
CA LEU A 68 13.16 -4.71 2.10
C LEU A 68 13.31 -5.85 1.07
N PRO A 69 14.49 -6.09 0.46
CA PRO A 69 14.63 -7.13 -0.55
C PRO A 69 14.47 -8.56 -0.01
N GLN A 70 14.63 -8.77 1.29
CA GLN A 70 14.43 -10.08 1.93
C GLN A 70 12.96 -10.34 2.24
N LEU A 71 12.20 -9.29 2.55
CA LEU A 71 10.83 -9.39 3.03
C LEU A 71 9.79 -9.24 1.93
N ILE A 72 10.11 -8.56 0.83
CA ILE A 72 9.19 -8.40 -0.30
C ILE A 72 8.94 -9.71 -1.07
N VAL A 73 9.68 -10.78 -0.76
CA VAL A 73 9.45 -12.13 -1.32
C VAL A 73 8.82 -13.08 -0.30
N ARG A 74 8.58 -12.60 0.93
CA ARG A 74 8.07 -13.41 2.03
C ARG A 74 6.58 -13.69 1.83
N ARG A 75 6.17 -14.93 2.14
CA ARG A 75 4.75 -15.28 2.28
C ARG A 75 4.35 -15.07 3.73
N TRP A 76 3.61 -14.00 3.96
CA TRP A 76 3.07 -13.66 5.28
C TRP A 76 1.90 -14.57 5.64
N LYS A 77 1.74 -14.87 6.93
CA LYS A 77 0.49 -15.46 7.42
C LYS A 77 -0.63 -14.45 7.26
N THR A 78 -1.85 -14.95 7.05
CA THR A 78 -3.04 -14.10 6.99
C THR A 78 -3.24 -13.37 8.31
N THR A 79 -3.33 -12.05 8.23
CA THR A 79 -3.53 -11.12 9.34
C THR A 79 -4.57 -10.08 8.93
N PHE A 80 -5.04 -9.26 9.88
CA PHE A 80 -6.03 -8.22 9.59
C PHE A 80 -5.46 -7.14 8.64
N TYR A 81 -4.21 -6.74 8.85
CA TYR A 81 -3.42 -5.89 7.95
C TYR A 81 -2.28 -6.70 7.36
N GLN A 82 -1.93 -6.46 6.09
CA GLN A 82 -0.81 -7.12 5.43
C GLN A 82 0.51 -6.51 5.92
N PRO A 83 1.44 -7.28 6.52
CA PRO A 83 2.70 -6.73 7.04
C PRO A 83 3.58 -6.07 5.97
N ALA A 84 3.37 -6.42 4.70
CA ALA A 84 4.05 -5.78 3.59
C ALA A 84 3.69 -4.29 3.45
N GLU A 85 2.54 -3.85 3.93
CA GLU A 85 2.12 -2.44 3.92
C GLU A 85 3.14 -1.52 4.62
N THR A 86 3.69 -1.98 5.75
CA THR A 86 4.73 -1.24 6.47
C THR A 86 6.00 -1.06 5.63
N LEU A 87 6.31 -1.98 4.71
CA LEU A 87 7.43 -1.82 3.77
C LEU A 87 7.19 -0.66 2.81
N PHE A 88 5.97 -0.52 2.30
CA PHE A 88 5.57 0.61 1.44
C PHE A 88 5.63 1.91 2.21
N THR A 89 5.09 1.94 3.43
CA THR A 89 5.09 3.13 4.29
C THR A 89 6.50 3.59 4.58
N ALA A 90 7.37 2.70 5.09
CA ALA A 90 8.75 3.03 5.40
C ALA A 90 9.55 3.47 4.16
N PHE A 91 9.24 2.94 2.97
CA PHE A 91 9.82 3.44 1.71
C PHE A 91 9.44 4.90 1.47
N MET A 92 8.14 5.19 1.58
CA MET A 92 7.57 6.49 1.23
C MET A 92 7.98 7.60 2.18
N ILE A 93 8.25 7.26 3.45
CA ILE A 93 8.85 8.16 4.44
C ILE A 93 10.33 8.46 4.10
N GLN A 94 11.12 7.44 3.74
CA GLN A 94 12.55 7.62 3.41
C GLN A 94 12.80 8.32 2.09
N HIS A 95 11.89 8.15 1.14
CA HIS A 95 12.00 8.71 -0.20
C HIS A 95 10.82 9.63 -0.51
N PRO A 96 10.69 10.77 0.21
CA PRO A 96 9.51 11.62 0.11
C PRO A 96 9.40 12.41 -1.21
N PHE A 97 10.47 12.44 -2.01
CA PHE A 97 10.49 13.13 -3.30
C PHE A 97 11.06 12.23 -4.39
N VAL A 98 10.39 12.20 -5.54
CA VAL A 98 10.95 11.62 -6.77
C VAL A 98 11.98 12.61 -7.31
N GLY A 99 13.23 12.18 -7.47
CA GLY A 99 14.34 13.03 -7.93
C GLY A 99 15.33 13.47 -6.84
N GLY A 100 15.15 13.01 -5.59
CA GLY A 100 16.23 13.04 -4.60
C GLY A 100 17.43 12.20 -5.04
N THR A 101 18.57 12.34 -4.37
CA THR A 101 19.75 11.51 -4.65
C THR A 101 19.45 10.05 -4.28
N PRO A 102 19.35 9.13 -5.25
CA PRO A 102 19.08 7.74 -4.93
C PRO A 102 20.31 7.08 -4.28
N PRO A 103 20.12 6.03 -3.45
CA PRO A 103 21.23 5.27 -2.87
C PRO A 103 22.18 4.65 -3.92
N TYR A 104 21.66 4.32 -5.12
CA TYR A 104 22.41 3.86 -6.28
C TYR A 104 21.63 4.18 -7.58
N PRO A 105 22.26 4.19 -8.78
CA PRO A 105 21.65 4.69 -10.01
C PRO A 105 20.27 4.11 -10.36
N ASP A 106 20.08 2.80 -10.20
CA ASP A 106 18.83 2.11 -10.57
C ASP A 106 17.84 1.93 -9.41
N PHE A 107 18.02 2.62 -8.28
CA PHE A 107 17.25 2.37 -7.06
C PHE A 107 15.73 2.46 -7.25
N TYR A 108 15.23 3.52 -7.88
CA TYR A 108 13.79 3.69 -8.11
C TYR A 108 13.24 2.69 -9.14
N VAL A 109 14.05 2.30 -10.13
CA VAL A 109 13.69 1.25 -11.09
C VAL A 109 13.55 -0.09 -10.38
N ASP A 110 14.52 -0.44 -9.52
CA ASP A 110 14.47 -1.64 -8.68
C ASP A 110 13.28 -1.61 -7.71
N ALA A 111 12.95 -0.44 -7.14
CA ALA A 111 11.79 -0.26 -6.27
C ALA A 111 10.47 -0.48 -7.01
N LEU A 112 10.31 0.07 -8.22
CA LEU A 112 9.14 -0.18 -9.08
C LEU A 112 9.05 -1.64 -9.52
N HIS A 113 10.18 -2.29 -9.83
CA HIS A 113 10.22 -3.71 -10.18
C HIS A 113 9.98 -4.66 -9.01
N THR A 114 10.04 -4.17 -7.77
CA THR A 114 9.78 -4.93 -6.55
C THR A 114 8.44 -4.52 -5.92
N LEU A 115 8.41 -3.43 -5.15
CA LEU A 115 7.22 -2.89 -4.49
C LEU A 115 6.10 -2.59 -5.50
N GLY A 116 6.42 -1.92 -6.62
CA GLY A 116 5.42 -1.54 -7.64
C GLY A 116 4.75 -2.72 -8.35
N ARG A 117 5.33 -3.92 -8.28
CA ARG A 117 4.77 -5.16 -8.86
C ARG A 117 4.28 -6.15 -7.81
N TYR A 118 4.44 -5.84 -6.52
CA TYR A 118 4.27 -6.82 -5.45
C TYR A 118 2.83 -7.34 -5.34
N VAL A 119 1.82 -6.46 -5.40
CA VAL A 119 0.39 -6.85 -5.39
C VAL A 119 0.01 -7.72 -6.60
N MET A 120 0.73 -7.60 -7.71
CA MET A 120 0.55 -8.41 -8.92
C MET A 120 1.42 -9.68 -8.92
N SER A 121 2.16 -9.94 -7.85
CA SER A 121 3.08 -11.06 -7.81
C SER A 121 2.33 -12.40 -7.73
N PRO A 122 2.96 -13.52 -8.15
CA PRO A 122 2.37 -14.85 -8.02
C PRO A 122 2.03 -15.29 -6.59
N ILE A 123 2.46 -14.54 -5.56
CA ILE A 123 2.07 -14.77 -4.17
C ILE A 123 0.57 -14.53 -3.99
N PHE A 124 0.02 -13.48 -4.61
CA PHE A 124 -1.37 -13.07 -4.50
C PHE A 124 -2.25 -13.55 -5.65
N TRP A 125 -1.61 -14.11 -6.69
CA TRP A 125 -2.28 -14.65 -7.87
C TRP A 125 -1.94 -16.12 -8.11
N PRO A 126 -2.13 -17.01 -7.11
CA PRO A 126 -1.81 -18.43 -7.27
C PRO A 126 -2.62 -19.03 -8.42
N ALA A 127 -1.92 -19.65 -9.38
CA ALA A 127 -2.52 -20.20 -10.60
C ALA A 127 -3.36 -19.18 -11.39
N GLY A 128 -3.01 -17.89 -11.33
CA GLY A 128 -3.69 -16.81 -12.05
C GLY A 128 -5.03 -16.39 -11.45
N LYS A 129 -5.34 -16.83 -10.22
CA LYS A 129 -6.56 -16.42 -9.50
C LYS A 129 -6.21 -15.55 -8.31
N LEU A 130 -7.02 -14.52 -8.07
CA LEU A 130 -6.84 -13.63 -6.94
C LEU A 130 -7.04 -14.36 -5.61
N ASP A 131 -6.05 -14.25 -4.73
CA ASP A 131 -6.19 -14.56 -3.31
C ASP A 131 -6.72 -13.32 -2.57
N ALA A 132 -8.05 -13.11 -2.58
CA ALA A 132 -8.66 -11.92 -2.00
C ALA A 132 -8.40 -11.79 -0.49
N VAL A 133 -8.20 -12.91 0.21
CA VAL A 133 -7.91 -12.91 1.65
C VAL A 133 -6.56 -12.27 1.91
N ASN A 134 -5.50 -12.75 1.24
CA ASN A 134 -4.16 -12.24 1.49
C ASN A 134 -3.85 -10.95 0.70
N CYS A 135 -4.40 -10.77 -0.50
CA CYS A 135 -4.12 -9.61 -1.35
C CYS A 135 -4.90 -8.36 -0.95
N LEU A 136 -6.17 -8.53 -0.57
CA LEU A 136 -7.11 -7.43 -0.34
C LEU A 136 -7.53 -7.32 1.14
N SER A 137 -6.94 -8.15 2.00
CA SER A 137 -7.31 -8.28 3.42
C SER A 137 -8.79 -8.62 3.62
N LYS A 138 -9.42 -9.32 2.67
CA LYS A 138 -10.85 -9.68 2.72
C LYS A 138 -11.04 -11.04 3.37
N TRP A 139 -11.10 -11.04 4.69
CA TRP A 139 -11.40 -12.21 5.49
C TRP A 139 -12.64 -11.95 6.35
N THR A 140 -13.53 -12.93 6.41
CA THR A 140 -14.73 -12.83 7.23
C THR A 140 -14.34 -13.04 8.69
N GLY A 141 -14.25 -11.94 9.45
CA GLY A 141 -13.96 -11.97 10.87
C GLY A 141 -15.10 -12.59 11.71
N PRO A 142 -14.95 -12.62 13.04
CA PRO A 142 -15.99 -13.16 13.95
C PRO A 142 -17.35 -12.46 13.84
N ASN A 143 -17.39 -11.22 13.35
CA ASN A 143 -18.60 -10.44 13.12
C ASN A 143 -19.32 -10.77 11.79
N GLY A 144 -18.77 -11.66 10.96
CA GLY A 144 -19.37 -12.06 9.69
C GLY A 144 -19.19 -11.07 8.55
N VAL A 145 -18.38 -10.02 8.71
CA VAL A 145 -18.15 -8.96 7.72
C VAL A 145 -16.71 -9.02 7.22
N ALA A 146 -16.51 -8.93 5.91
CA ALA A 146 -15.18 -8.97 5.27
C ALA A 146 -14.61 -7.56 4.92
N GLY A 147 -15.42 -6.52 5.06
CA GLY A 147 -15.04 -5.12 4.84
C GLY A 147 -14.95 -4.74 3.37
N TRP A 148 -15.88 -5.20 2.52
CA TRP A 148 -15.84 -4.89 1.08
C TRP A 148 -16.07 -3.40 0.73
N SER A 149 -16.61 -2.61 1.66
CA SER A 149 -16.73 -1.14 1.55
C SER A 149 -15.41 -0.37 1.74
N TRP A 150 -14.34 -1.06 2.16
CA TRP A 150 -13.01 -0.47 2.34
C TRP A 150 -12.10 -0.98 1.24
N ALA A 151 -11.24 -0.14 0.68
CA ALA A 151 -10.23 -0.62 -0.25
C ALA A 151 -9.28 -1.58 0.47
N GLY A 152 -8.85 -2.64 -0.20
CA GLY A 152 -7.84 -3.55 0.35
C GLY A 152 -6.56 -2.78 0.70
N SER A 153 -6.05 -2.98 1.90
CA SER A 153 -4.98 -2.15 2.46
C SER A 153 -3.67 -2.26 1.64
N LEU A 154 -3.21 -3.48 1.33
CA LEU A 154 -2.07 -3.69 0.42
C LEU A 154 -2.31 -3.18 -1.01
N LEU A 155 -3.54 -3.31 -1.52
CA LEU A 155 -3.92 -2.74 -2.81
C LEU A 155 -3.69 -1.23 -2.79
N SER A 156 -4.21 -0.54 -1.77
CA SER A 156 -4.07 0.89 -1.63
C SER A 156 -2.60 1.32 -1.54
N ALA A 157 -1.81 0.69 -0.66
CA ALA A 157 -0.37 0.96 -0.54
C ALA A 157 0.36 0.81 -1.89
N SER A 158 0.02 -0.22 -2.67
CA SER A 158 0.64 -0.50 -3.96
C SER A 158 0.24 0.48 -5.05
N LEU A 159 -1.04 0.88 -5.09
CA LEU A 159 -1.53 1.86 -6.05
C LEU A 159 -0.96 3.25 -5.76
N PHE A 160 -0.93 3.68 -4.50
CA PHE A 160 -0.31 4.94 -4.11
C PHE A 160 1.19 4.97 -4.37
N PHE A 161 1.90 3.88 -4.08
CA PHE A 161 3.31 3.75 -4.43
C PHE A 161 3.53 3.95 -5.93
N SER A 162 2.77 3.25 -6.77
CA SER A 162 2.93 3.33 -8.21
C SER A 162 2.54 4.72 -8.74
N ALA A 163 1.43 5.29 -8.26
CA ALA A 163 0.98 6.64 -8.58
C ALA A 163 2.02 7.70 -8.18
N ARG A 164 2.80 7.46 -7.13
CA ARG A 164 3.83 8.39 -6.65
C ARG A 164 5.14 8.28 -7.41
N TYR A 165 5.62 7.07 -7.69
CA TYR A 165 6.98 6.84 -8.21
C TYR A 165 7.07 6.58 -9.72
N LEU A 166 5.95 6.29 -10.40
CA LEU A 166 5.97 6.16 -11.85
C LEU A 166 6.21 7.52 -12.53
N PRO A 167 6.99 7.56 -13.63
CA PRO A 167 7.04 8.71 -14.51
C PRO A 167 5.64 9.06 -15.01
N ALA A 168 5.31 10.35 -15.12
CA ALA A 168 3.99 10.81 -15.55
C ALA A 168 3.56 10.22 -16.91
N SER A 169 4.51 9.98 -17.82
CA SER A 169 4.26 9.35 -19.12
C SER A 169 3.70 7.93 -19.04
N ASP A 170 3.95 7.23 -17.93
CA ASP A 170 3.68 5.80 -17.81
C ASP A 170 2.41 5.52 -16.99
N VAL A 171 1.98 6.48 -16.16
CA VAL A 171 0.87 6.32 -15.20
C VAL A 171 -0.44 5.93 -15.87
N GLU A 172 -0.80 6.60 -16.97
CA GLU A 172 -2.07 6.32 -17.67
C GLU A 172 -2.11 4.86 -18.14
N SER A 173 -1.09 4.43 -18.90
CA SER A 173 -1.01 3.07 -19.45
C SER A 173 -0.90 2.01 -18.35
N TRP A 174 -0.17 2.31 -17.28
CA TRP A 174 -0.04 1.43 -16.13
C TRP A 174 -1.39 1.28 -15.41
N PHE A 175 -2.10 2.37 -15.15
CA PHE A 175 -3.37 2.29 -14.43
C PHE A 175 -4.45 1.63 -15.29
N GLN A 176 -4.47 1.89 -16.61
CA GLN A 176 -5.28 1.14 -17.57
C GLN A 176 -5.01 -0.37 -17.49
N SER A 177 -3.76 -0.79 -17.31
CA SER A 177 -3.44 -2.21 -17.13
C SER A 177 -4.00 -2.78 -15.81
N ALA A 178 -3.95 -2.01 -14.72
CA ALA A 178 -4.46 -2.42 -13.41
C ALA A 178 -5.99 -2.58 -13.42
N VAL A 179 -6.72 -1.65 -14.03
CA VAL A 179 -8.19 -1.71 -14.14
C VAL A 179 -8.70 -2.75 -15.14
N SER A 180 -7.85 -3.19 -16.08
CA SER A 180 -8.19 -4.19 -17.11
C SER A 180 -8.13 -5.64 -16.60
N ILE A 181 -7.64 -5.88 -15.38
CA ILE A 181 -7.58 -7.23 -14.81
C ILE A 181 -9.00 -7.76 -14.62
N SER A 182 -9.32 -8.85 -15.31
CA SER A 182 -10.66 -9.43 -15.40
C SER A 182 -10.99 -10.34 -14.20
N ASP A 183 -10.92 -9.79 -12.99
CA ASP A 183 -11.40 -10.43 -11.76
C ASP A 183 -12.40 -9.50 -11.07
N ARG A 184 -13.62 -10.00 -10.80
CA ARG A 184 -14.73 -9.18 -10.28
C ARG A 184 -14.42 -8.58 -8.91
N LEU A 185 -13.69 -9.30 -8.05
CA LEU A 185 -13.33 -8.82 -6.71
C LEU A 185 -12.23 -7.77 -6.79
N TRP A 186 -11.27 -7.96 -7.69
CA TRP A 186 -10.25 -6.96 -8.00
C TRP A 186 -10.89 -5.66 -8.51
N GLN A 187 -11.74 -5.76 -9.54
CA GLN A 187 -12.38 -4.58 -10.14
C GLN A 187 -13.30 -3.85 -9.14
N LEU A 188 -14.03 -4.58 -8.31
CA LEU A 188 -14.80 -3.99 -7.21
C LEU A 188 -13.89 -3.20 -6.27
N GLN A 189 -12.75 -3.77 -5.87
CA GLN A 189 -11.82 -3.11 -4.97
C GLN A 189 -11.07 -1.94 -5.60
N ILE A 190 -10.81 -1.97 -6.91
CA ILE A 190 -10.33 -0.79 -7.65
C ILE A 190 -11.36 0.34 -7.60
N MET A 191 -12.65 0.03 -7.81
CA MET A 191 -13.73 1.02 -7.69
C MET A 191 -13.83 1.59 -6.27
N THR A 192 -13.77 0.71 -5.26
CA THR A 192 -13.74 1.13 -3.85
C THR A 192 -12.53 2.00 -3.54
N TRP A 193 -11.35 1.65 -4.05
CA TRP A 193 -10.13 2.45 -3.90
C TRP A 193 -10.26 3.81 -4.57
N LEU A 194 -10.78 3.89 -5.80
CA LEU A 194 -10.98 5.16 -6.50
C LEU A 194 -11.90 6.09 -5.71
N ASN A 195 -12.93 5.57 -5.06
CA ASN A 195 -13.80 6.37 -4.20
C ASN A 195 -13.06 6.88 -2.95
N GLY A 196 -12.36 5.99 -2.24
CA GLY A 196 -11.63 6.35 -1.02
C GLY A 196 -10.41 7.25 -1.28
N ALA A 197 -9.75 7.10 -2.43
CA ALA A 197 -8.60 7.88 -2.85
C ALA A 197 -8.99 9.21 -3.53
N TYR A 198 -10.26 9.43 -3.82
CA TYR A 198 -10.70 10.64 -4.53
C TYR A 198 -10.21 11.95 -3.89
N PRO A 199 -10.26 12.14 -2.55
CA PRO A 199 -9.78 13.38 -1.95
C PRO A 199 -8.30 13.67 -2.24
N ILE A 200 -7.43 12.67 -2.19
CA ILE A 200 -6.00 12.87 -2.47
C ILE A 200 -5.71 12.96 -3.98
N LEU A 201 -6.50 12.27 -4.81
CA LEU A 201 -6.40 12.34 -6.27
C LEU A 201 -6.88 13.70 -6.81
N THR A 202 -7.76 14.40 -6.10
CA THR A 202 -8.26 15.72 -6.48
C THR A 202 -7.57 16.87 -5.77
N GLY A 203 -6.69 16.58 -4.80
CA GLY A 203 -6.01 17.58 -4.00
C GLY A 203 -6.90 18.23 -2.93
N GLU A 204 -8.02 17.61 -2.55
CA GLU A 204 -8.77 17.97 -1.34
C GLU A 204 -7.94 17.71 -0.08
N ILE A 205 -7.13 16.65 -0.10
CA ILE A 205 -6.10 16.38 0.90
C ILE A 205 -4.73 16.22 0.23
N ASP A 206 -3.66 16.57 0.95
CA ASP A 206 -2.31 16.59 0.39
C ASP A 206 -1.48 15.36 0.80
N GLN A 207 -1.78 14.74 1.95
CA GLN A 207 -0.98 13.66 2.52
C GLN A 207 -1.84 12.44 2.90
N PRO A 208 -1.26 11.22 2.90
CA PRO A 208 -1.94 10.04 3.43
C PRO A 208 -2.33 10.18 4.91
N SER A 209 -1.60 10.98 5.69
CA SER A 209 -1.95 11.29 7.08
C SER A 209 -3.24 12.07 7.24
N ASP A 210 -3.74 12.68 6.18
CA ASP A 210 -4.97 13.49 6.19
C ASP A 210 -6.22 12.63 5.93
N PHE A 211 -6.06 11.34 5.64
CA PHE A 211 -7.21 10.44 5.50
C PHE A 211 -7.98 10.35 6.83
N PRO A 212 -9.31 10.41 6.79
CA PRO A 212 -10.12 10.25 8.00
C PRO A 212 -9.99 8.83 8.55
N GLU A 213 -9.68 8.71 9.84
CA GLU A 213 -9.53 7.42 10.55
C GLU A 213 -10.78 6.53 10.43
N PHE A 214 -11.97 7.15 10.38
CA PHE A 214 -13.26 6.46 10.25
C PHE A 214 -14.07 6.97 9.05
N GLY A 215 -13.41 7.27 7.93
CA GLY A 215 -14.08 7.68 6.69
C GLY A 215 -15.08 6.63 6.21
N PRO A 216 -16.17 7.04 5.53
CA PRO A 216 -17.19 6.11 5.03
C PRO A 216 -16.63 5.12 3.99
N LEU A 217 -15.57 5.52 3.27
CA LEU A 217 -14.87 4.74 2.26
C LEU A 217 -13.36 4.81 2.55
N GLY A 218 -12.80 3.71 3.03
CA GLY A 218 -11.38 3.63 3.39
C GLY A 218 -10.49 3.65 2.15
N GLY A 219 -9.82 4.78 1.90
CA GLY A 219 -8.79 4.92 0.88
C GLY A 219 -7.37 4.67 1.39
N GLY A 220 -7.13 4.78 2.69
CA GLY A 220 -5.81 4.58 3.30
C GLY A 220 -5.37 3.11 3.38
N TRP A 221 -4.25 2.90 4.04
CA TRP A 221 -3.70 1.58 4.37
C TRP A 221 -3.06 1.61 5.76
N ASP A 222 -2.67 0.47 6.28
CA ASP A 222 -2.04 0.41 7.59
C ASP A 222 -0.74 1.23 7.61
N TRP A 223 -0.51 1.96 8.70
CA TRP A 223 0.59 2.93 8.81
C TRP A 223 0.60 4.12 7.83
N SER A 224 -0.42 4.31 6.98
CA SER A 224 -0.50 5.49 6.10
C SER A 224 -0.44 6.83 6.87
N HIS A 225 -0.95 6.86 8.11
CA HIS A 225 -0.87 8.01 9.01
C HIS A 225 0.56 8.45 9.37
N ALA A 226 1.55 7.56 9.25
CA ALA A 226 2.95 7.89 9.50
C ALA A 226 3.59 8.67 8.34
N ILE A 227 2.94 8.71 7.16
CA ILE A 227 3.40 9.49 6.01
C ILE A 227 2.79 10.89 6.12
N ASN A 228 3.53 11.76 6.78
CA ASN A 228 3.25 13.18 6.82
C ASN A 228 4.43 13.92 6.20
N GLY A 229 4.16 14.68 5.14
CA GLY A 229 5.15 15.23 4.22
C GLY A 229 6.36 15.83 4.93
N GLY A 230 7.56 15.34 4.59
CA GLY A 230 8.84 15.86 5.11
C GLY A 230 9.15 17.31 4.72
N SER A 231 8.22 18.02 4.07
CA SER A 231 8.29 19.45 3.77
C SER A 231 6.88 20.00 3.57
N ALA A 232 6.49 21.01 4.36
CA ALA A 232 5.20 21.68 4.22
C ALA A 232 4.98 22.17 2.77
N GLY A 233 3.81 21.87 2.20
CA GLY A 233 3.35 22.43 0.92
C GLY A 233 3.73 21.66 -0.35
N VAL A 234 4.23 20.42 -0.25
CA VAL A 234 4.40 19.53 -1.42
C VAL A 234 3.41 18.37 -1.36
N PRO A 235 2.50 18.24 -2.35
CA PRO A 235 1.54 17.13 -2.41
C PRO A 235 2.24 15.76 -2.42
N PHE A 236 1.62 14.78 -1.79
CA PHE A 236 2.11 13.40 -1.80
C PHE A 236 2.06 12.77 -3.19
N LEU A 237 1.06 13.08 -4.01
CA LEU A 237 1.02 12.61 -5.39
C LEU A 237 1.39 13.73 -6.36
N PRO A 238 2.19 13.45 -7.41
CA PRO A 238 2.39 14.40 -8.49
C PRO A 238 1.04 14.75 -9.15
N PRO A 239 0.70 16.04 -9.34
CA PRO A 239 -0.60 16.42 -9.90
C PRO A 239 -0.89 15.83 -11.30
N GLU A 240 0.14 15.68 -12.14
CA GLU A 240 0.01 15.05 -13.45
C GLU A 240 -0.39 13.57 -13.34
N ASN A 241 0.17 12.86 -12.36
CA ASN A 241 -0.13 11.45 -12.10
C ASN A 241 -1.56 11.30 -11.58
N CYS A 242 -2.00 12.18 -10.67
CA CYS A 242 -3.38 12.24 -10.21
C CYS A 242 -4.37 12.44 -11.36
N LYS A 243 -4.08 13.42 -12.23
CA LYS A 243 -4.93 13.72 -13.40
C LYS A 243 -5.09 12.49 -14.30
N ALA A 244 -3.99 11.81 -14.64
CA ALA A 244 -4.04 10.61 -15.47
C ALA A 244 -4.91 9.50 -14.85
N ILE A 245 -4.80 9.28 -13.54
CA ILE A 245 -5.62 8.27 -12.83
C ILE A 245 -7.11 8.66 -12.86
N VAL A 246 -7.44 9.93 -12.59
CA VAL A 246 -8.82 10.42 -12.63
C VAL A 246 -9.42 10.33 -14.04
N GLU A 247 -8.64 10.65 -15.08
CA GLU A 247 -9.09 10.52 -16.48
C GLU A 247 -9.39 9.07 -16.84
N VAL A 248 -8.51 8.13 -16.48
CA VAL A 248 -8.79 6.70 -16.67
C VAL A 248 -10.04 6.26 -15.89
N ALA A 249 -10.22 6.73 -14.66
CA ALA A 249 -11.41 6.43 -13.85
C ALA A 249 -12.71 6.95 -14.49
N ARG A 250 -12.66 8.13 -15.12
CA ARG A 250 -13.78 8.73 -15.89
C ARG A 250 -14.19 7.87 -17.09
N ASP A 251 -13.25 7.15 -17.68
CA ASP A 251 -13.49 6.32 -18.87
C ASP A 251 -13.84 4.85 -18.57
N LEU A 252 -13.78 4.43 -17.30
CA LEU A 252 -14.11 3.05 -16.91
C LEU A 252 -15.54 2.65 -17.27
N LYS A 253 -15.73 1.47 -17.84
CA LYS A 253 -17.06 0.90 -18.05
C LYS A 253 -17.40 0.00 -16.87
N VAL A 254 -18.19 0.53 -15.94
CA VAL A 254 -18.48 -0.13 -14.66
C VAL A 254 -19.84 -0.83 -14.63
N GLU A 255 -20.70 -0.55 -15.61
CA GLU A 255 -22.10 -1.00 -15.62
C GLU A 255 -22.20 -2.53 -15.65
N ALA A 256 -21.40 -3.18 -16.49
CA ALA A 256 -21.37 -4.65 -16.58
C ALA A 256 -20.90 -5.28 -15.26
N LEU A 257 -19.86 -4.72 -14.62
CA LEU A 257 -19.37 -5.19 -13.32
C LEU A 257 -20.44 -5.05 -12.23
N ILE A 258 -21.15 -3.91 -12.20
CA ILE A 258 -22.22 -3.66 -11.23
C ILE A 258 -23.34 -4.69 -11.43
N GLU A 259 -23.77 -4.93 -12.67
CA GLU A 259 -24.77 -5.95 -12.97
C GLU A 259 -24.30 -7.34 -12.53
N GLU A 260 -23.07 -7.73 -12.87
CA GLU A 260 -22.50 -9.04 -12.54
C GLU A 260 -22.40 -9.29 -11.04
N ILE A 261 -22.08 -8.27 -10.22
CA ILE A 261 -21.95 -8.44 -8.77
C ILE A 261 -23.32 -8.41 -8.08
N TRP A 262 -24.22 -7.50 -8.46
CA TRP A 262 -25.49 -7.31 -7.74
C TRP A 262 -26.61 -8.27 -8.19
N THR A 263 -26.47 -8.94 -9.32
CA THR A 263 -27.45 -9.95 -9.78
C THR A 263 -27.03 -11.39 -9.50
N ASP A 264 -25.74 -11.64 -9.22
CA ASP A 264 -25.22 -12.97 -8.89
C ASP A 264 -25.57 -13.33 -7.43
N PRO A 265 -26.43 -14.34 -7.19
CA PRO A 265 -26.82 -14.72 -5.82
C PRO A 265 -25.64 -15.21 -4.98
N THR A 266 -24.56 -15.71 -5.61
CA THR A 266 -23.34 -16.13 -4.90
C THR A 266 -22.53 -14.95 -4.36
N MET A 267 -22.81 -13.74 -4.83
CA MET A 267 -22.13 -12.49 -4.45
C MET A 267 -22.95 -11.62 -3.50
N SER A 268 -24.13 -12.08 -3.06
CA SER A 268 -25.08 -11.29 -2.26
C SER A 268 -24.48 -10.68 -0.98
N GLY A 269 -23.62 -11.41 -0.26
CA GLY A 269 -22.93 -10.87 0.92
C GLY A 269 -21.96 -9.74 0.58
N ILE A 270 -21.20 -9.91 -0.50
CA ILE A 270 -20.25 -8.90 -1.01
C ILE A 270 -21.01 -7.66 -1.49
N ALA A 271 -22.09 -7.86 -2.26
CA ALA A 271 -22.93 -6.79 -2.76
C ALA A 271 -23.61 -5.99 -1.64
N ALA A 272 -23.98 -6.65 -0.53
CA ALA A 272 -24.53 -6.00 0.65
C ALA A 272 -23.47 -5.16 1.38
N GLU A 273 -22.25 -5.69 1.55
CA GLU A 273 -21.15 -4.95 2.19
C GLU A 273 -20.64 -3.78 1.33
N ALA A 274 -20.61 -3.94 0.01
CA ALA A 274 -20.21 -2.90 -0.93
C ALA A 274 -21.37 -2.00 -1.39
N ALA A 275 -22.50 -2.03 -0.68
CA ALA A 275 -23.64 -1.20 -1.01
C ALA A 275 -23.26 0.29 -1.01
N GLY A 276 -23.67 1.01 -2.06
CA GLY A 276 -23.36 2.43 -2.24
C GLY A 276 -22.07 2.74 -3.00
N ILE A 277 -21.11 1.80 -3.09
CA ILE A 277 -19.87 1.99 -3.86
C ILE A 277 -20.15 2.41 -5.32
N PRO A 278 -21.07 1.75 -6.05
CA PRO A 278 -21.36 2.14 -7.43
C PRO A 278 -21.95 3.54 -7.55
N ALA A 279 -22.91 3.89 -6.68
CA ALA A 279 -23.57 5.19 -6.72
C ALA A 279 -22.58 6.33 -6.48
N TYR A 280 -21.71 6.16 -5.48
CA TYR A 280 -20.68 7.14 -5.15
C TYR A 280 -19.62 7.26 -6.26
N PHE A 281 -19.22 6.14 -6.87
CA PHE A 281 -18.31 6.17 -8.01
C PHE A 281 -18.89 6.97 -9.19
N LEU A 282 -20.15 6.74 -9.54
CA LEU A 282 -20.82 7.47 -10.61
C LEU A 282 -20.95 8.96 -10.29
N GLU A 283 -21.26 9.31 -9.03
CA GLU A 283 -21.33 10.69 -8.57
C GLU A 283 -19.98 11.42 -8.76
N LEU A 284 -18.88 10.80 -8.36
CA LEU A 284 -17.55 11.41 -8.39
C LEU A 284 -16.93 11.48 -9.79
N TYR A 285 -17.18 10.48 -10.64
CA TYR A 285 -16.44 10.31 -11.90
C TYR A 285 -17.29 10.40 -13.17
N ARG A 286 -18.61 10.61 -13.08
CA ARG A 286 -19.49 10.78 -14.26
C ARG A 286 -20.24 12.12 -14.30
N THR A 287 -19.94 13.02 -13.36
CA THR A 287 -20.43 14.40 -13.34
C THR A 287 -19.42 15.35 -13.95
#